data_AF-A0A2E5S6N3-F1
#
_entry.id   AF-A0A2E5S6N3-F1
#
_cell.length_a   1.000
_cell.length_b   1.000
_cell.length_c   1.000
_cell.angle_alpha   90.00
_cell.angle_beta   90.00
_cell.angle_gamma   90.00
#
_symmetry.space_group_name_H-M   'P 1'
#
loop_
_entity.id
_entity.type
_entity.pdbx_description
1 polymer ?
#
loop_
_entity_poly.entity_id
_entity_poly.type
_entity_poly.pdbx_seq_one_letter_code
_entity_poly.pdbx_strand_id
1 'polypeptide(L)'
;MEKGPKIVAIVFVVLGILGFTLATGFFSNFSESALVGGAFGIISGLAGALGAMVGNPSTGKSILLAILFSILANVILVTFFQVIWPML
;
A
#
# COMPACT_ATOMS: atom_id res chain seq x y z
N MET A 1 -23.17 4.30 -10.86
CA MET A 1 -21.93 3.79 -10.21
C MET A 1 -21.69 4.60 -8.96
N GLU A 2 -21.71 3.98 -7.78
CA GLU A 2 -21.38 4.67 -6.53
C GLU A 2 -19.94 5.21 -6.60
N LYS A 3 -19.74 6.46 -6.19
CA LYS A 3 -18.41 7.10 -6.18
C LYS A 3 -17.57 6.67 -4.98
N GLY A 4 -18.18 6.07 -3.95
CA GLY A 4 -17.55 5.66 -2.69
C GLY A 4 -16.30 4.79 -2.88
N PRO A 5 -16.40 3.64 -3.59
CA PRO A 5 -15.25 2.77 -3.85
C PRO A 5 -14.07 3.48 -4.52
N LYS A 6 -14.35 4.39 -5.46
CA LYS A 6 -13.33 5.19 -6.16
C LYS A 6 -12.63 6.17 -5.21
N ILE A 7 -13.38 6.82 -4.33
CA ILE A 7 -12.81 7.74 -3.32
C ILE A 7 -11.90 6.98 -2.37
N VAL A 8 -12.33 5.81 -1.88
CA VAL A 8 -11.52 4.96 -1.00
C VAL A 8 -10.23 4.52 -1.71
N ALA A 9 -10.32 4.15 -2.99
CA ALA A 9 -9.14 3.80 -3.77
C ALA A 9 -8.12 4.94 -3.87
N ILE A 10 -8.59 6.17 -4.16
CA ILE A 10 -7.73 7.36 -4.22
C ILE A 10 -7.06 7.62 -2.87
N VAL A 11 -7.80 7.50 -1.77
CA VAL A 11 -7.25 7.68 -0.41
C VAL A 11 -6.10 6.71 -0.16
N PHE A 12 -6.24 5.43 -0.51
CA PHE A 12 -5.17 4.44 -0.32
C PHE A 12 -3.95 4.70 -1.20
N VAL A 13 -4.14 5.17 -2.45
CA VAL A 13 -3.01 5.61 -3.30
C VAL A 13 -2.26 6.78 -2.65
N VAL A 14 -2.99 7.79 -2.17
CA VAL A 14 -2.38 8.97 -1.51
C VAL A 14 -1.64 8.56 -0.24
N LEU A 15 -2.22 7.69 0.58
CA LEU A 15 -1.56 7.16 1.78
C LEU A 15 -0.28 6.39 1.44
N GLY A 16 -0.27 5.63 0.34
CA GLY A 16 0.93 4.94 -0.13
C GLY A 16 2.04 5.90 -0.55
N ILE A 17 1.71 6.97 -1.30
CA ILE A 17 2.66 8.02 -1.69
C ILE A 17 3.18 8.77 -0.46
N LEU A 18 2.31 9.07 0.50
CA LEU A 18 2.69 9.73 1.75
C LEU A 18 3.64 8.84 2.56
N GLY A 19 3.32 7.54 2.68
CA GLY A 19 4.18 6.54 3.32
C GLY A 19 5.55 6.43 2.64
N PHE A 20 5.59 6.43 1.31
CA PHE A 20 6.86 6.47 0.56
C PHE A 20 7.67 7.71 0.90
N THR A 21 7.05 8.88 0.86
CA THR A 21 7.72 10.16 1.05
C THR A 21 8.30 10.28 2.47
N LEU A 22 7.57 9.78 3.48
CA LEU A 22 8.01 9.75 4.86
C LEU A 22 9.14 8.72 5.09
N ALA A 23 8.99 7.51 4.54
CA ALA A 23 9.97 6.43 4.73
C ALA A 23 11.28 6.67 3.98
N THR A 24 11.23 7.34 2.82
CA THR A 24 12.42 7.68 2.03
C THR A 24 13.19 8.87 2.58
N GLY A 25 12.61 9.65 3.49
CA GLY A 25 13.16 10.95 3.87
C GLY A 25 13.37 11.84 2.65
N PHE A 26 12.46 11.78 1.66
CA PHE A 26 12.62 12.41 0.34
C PHE A 26 13.00 13.90 0.39
N PHE A 27 12.61 14.59 1.47
CA PHE A 27 12.88 16.01 1.69
C PHE A 27 14.11 16.30 2.57
N SER A 28 14.83 15.29 3.06
CA SER A 28 15.94 15.46 4.01
C SER A 28 17.21 14.69 3.60
N ASN A 29 17.19 13.35 3.59
CA ASN A 29 18.36 12.51 3.28
C ASN A 29 17.91 11.16 2.71
N PHE A 30 18.26 10.90 1.45
CA PHE A 30 17.88 9.70 0.71
C PHE A 30 18.91 8.57 0.92
N SER A 31 18.45 7.36 1.23
CA SER A 31 19.28 6.14 1.27
C SER A 31 18.60 4.98 0.55
N GLU A 32 19.37 3.97 0.14
CA GLU A 32 18.84 2.78 -0.52
C GLU A 32 17.88 1.99 0.39
N SER A 33 18.19 1.89 1.68
CA SER A 33 17.30 1.29 2.67
C SER A 33 15.98 2.07 2.83
N ALA A 34 16.05 3.40 2.74
CA ALA A 34 14.88 4.27 2.79
C ALA A 34 14.03 4.12 1.50
N LEU A 35 14.67 3.91 0.34
CA LEU A 35 13.99 3.61 -0.93
C LEU A 35 13.21 2.28 -0.87
N VAL A 36 13.82 1.24 -0.31
CA VAL A 36 13.15 -0.07 -0.12
C VAL A 36 11.97 0.08 0.83
N GLY A 37 12.16 0.75 1.98
CA GLY A 37 11.07 1.02 2.93
C GLY A 37 9.95 1.86 2.33
N GLY A 38 10.28 2.85 1.51
CA GLY A 38 9.30 3.66 0.80
C GLY A 38 8.52 2.87 -0.24
N ALA A 39 9.18 1.99 -1.00
CA ALA A 39 8.53 1.17 -2.01
C ALA A 39 7.42 0.29 -1.39
N PHE A 40 7.58 -0.16 -0.14
CA PHE A 40 6.55 -0.90 0.58
C PHE A 40 5.31 -0.04 0.83
N GLY A 41 5.49 1.25 1.14
CA GLY A 41 4.39 2.21 1.26
C GLY A 41 3.57 2.31 -0.02
N ILE A 42 4.22 2.44 -1.18
CA ILE A 42 3.52 2.51 -2.48
C ILE A 42 2.80 1.21 -2.80
N ILE A 43 3.47 0.06 -2.68
CA ILE A 43 2.89 -1.24 -3.03
C ILE A 43 1.65 -1.53 -2.16
N SER A 44 1.73 -1.24 -0.86
CA SER A 44 0.61 -1.44 0.06
C SER A 44 -0.55 -0.48 -0.21
N GLY A 45 -0.26 0.78 -0.56
CA GLY A 45 -1.28 1.74 -1.01
C GLY A 45 -1.99 1.32 -2.30
N LEU A 46 -1.25 0.81 -3.28
CA LEU A 46 -1.81 0.28 -4.52
C LEU A 46 -2.65 -0.99 -4.28
N ALA A 47 -2.19 -1.89 -3.43
CA ALA A 47 -2.95 -3.09 -3.05
C ALA A 47 -4.27 -2.70 -2.36
N GLY A 48 -4.25 -1.73 -1.45
CA GLY A 48 -5.47 -1.22 -0.83
C GLY A 48 -6.41 -0.55 -1.83
N ALA A 49 -5.87 0.20 -2.79
CA ALA A 49 -6.68 0.79 -3.86
C ALA A 49 -7.36 -0.28 -4.73
N LEU A 50 -6.66 -1.36 -5.05
CA LEU A 50 -7.24 -2.52 -5.74
C LEU A 50 -8.35 -3.15 -4.89
N GLY A 51 -8.10 -3.39 -3.60
CA GLY A 51 -9.11 -3.93 -2.67
C GLY A 51 -10.38 -3.08 -2.61
N ALA A 52 -10.25 -1.75 -2.62
CA ALA A 52 -11.40 -0.84 -2.68
C ALA A 52 -12.24 -1.00 -3.95
N MET A 53 -11.62 -1.36 -5.07
CA MET A 53 -12.24 -1.44 -6.40
C MET A 53 -12.81 -2.81 -6.77
N VAL A 54 -12.50 -3.87 -6.02
CA VAL A 54 -12.99 -5.22 -6.33
C VAL A 54 -14.50 -5.32 -6.07
N GLY A 55 -15.29 -5.16 -7.15
CA GLY A 55 -16.66 -5.69 -7.35
C GLY A 55 -17.77 -5.25 -6.39
N ASN A 56 -17.48 -4.44 -5.36
CA ASN A 56 -18.44 -4.13 -4.31
C ASN A 56 -18.98 -2.70 -4.45
N PRO A 57 -20.30 -2.50 -4.51
CA PRO A 57 -20.87 -1.15 -4.56
C PRO A 57 -20.71 -0.42 -3.21
N SER A 58 -20.73 -1.12 -2.09
CA SER A 58 -20.79 -0.51 -0.75
C SER A 58 -19.44 0.03 -0.27
N THR A 59 -19.41 1.33 0.05
CA THR A 59 -18.25 2.02 0.65
C THR A 59 -17.64 1.30 1.85
N GLY A 60 -18.48 0.79 2.77
CA GLY A 60 -17.99 0.10 3.97
C GLY A 60 -17.23 -1.19 3.66
N LYS A 61 -17.72 -1.96 2.67
CA LYS A 61 -17.04 -3.18 2.21
C LYS A 61 -15.78 -2.86 1.41
N SER A 62 -15.78 -1.78 0.63
CA SER A 62 -14.58 -1.30 -0.06
C SER A 62 -13.46 -0.90 0.92
N ILE A 63 -13.79 -0.24 2.03
CA ILE A 63 -12.79 0.10 3.07
C ILE A 63 -12.20 -1.19 3.67
N LEU A 64 -13.05 -2.14 4.03
CA LEU A 64 -12.59 -3.42 4.59
C LEU A 64 -11.66 -4.16 3.63
N LEU A 65 -12.05 -4.29 2.36
CA LEU A 65 -11.24 -4.95 1.33
C LEU A 65 -9.93 -4.21 1.07
N ALA A 66 -9.95 -2.88 1.07
CA ALA A 66 -8.74 -2.08 0.93
C ALA A 66 -7.75 -2.33 2.06
N ILE A 67 -8.22 -2.36 3.31
CA ILE A 67 -7.39 -2.68 4.48
C ILE A 67 -6.82 -4.10 4.36
N LEU A 68 -7.66 -5.10 4.05
CA LEU A 68 -7.23 -6.49 3.92
C LEU A 68 -6.15 -6.67 2.85
N PHE A 69 -6.33 -6.06 1.68
CA PHE A 69 -5.35 -6.16 0.59
C PHE A 69 -4.05 -5.43 0.93
N SER A 70 -4.13 -4.26 1.58
CA SER A 70 -2.96 -3.53 2.05
C SER A 70 -2.18 -4.33 3.11
N ILE A 71 -2.86 -5.04 4.01
CA ILE A 71 -2.20 -5.93 4.98
C ILE A 71 -1.57 -7.12 4.27
N LEU A 72 -2.28 -7.76 3.34
CA LEU A 72 -1.78 -8.92 2.61
C LEU A 72 -0.50 -8.57 1.82
N ALA A 73 -0.49 -7.42 1.14
CA ALA A 73 0.69 -6.94 0.44
C ALA A 73 1.88 -6.72 1.37
N ASN A 74 1.67 -6.10 2.54
CA ASN A 74 2.72 -5.94 3.54
C ASN A 74 3.26 -7.28 4.05
N VAL A 75 2.38 -8.26 4.34
CA VAL A 75 2.81 -9.59 4.82
C VAL A 75 3.67 -10.29 3.77
N ILE A 76 3.25 -10.25 2.50
CA ILE A 76 4.02 -10.84 1.38
C ILE A 76 5.38 -10.16 1.25
N LEU A 77 5.41 -8.83 1.28
CA LEU A 77 6.66 -8.06 1.18
C LEU A 77 7.61 -8.37 2.34
N VAL A 78 7.13 -8.33 3.59
CA VAL A 78 7.95 -8.67 4.76
C VAL A 78 8.48 -10.08 4.66
N THR A 79 7.63 -11.05 4.30
CA THR A 79 8.05 -12.45 4.13
C THR A 79 9.12 -12.57 3.05
N PHE A 80 8.93 -11.91 1.90
CA PHE A 80 9.89 -11.94 0.81
C PHE A 80 11.25 -11.35 1.24
N PHE A 81 11.26 -10.14 1.80
CA PHE A 81 12.51 -9.44 2.12
C PHE A 81 13.22 -9.97 3.37
N GLN A 82 12.48 -10.46 4.37
CA GLN A 82 13.09 -10.93 5.62
C GLN A 82 13.37 -12.43 5.64
N VAL A 83 12.63 -13.23 4.86
CA VAL A 83 12.77 -14.70 4.89
C VAL A 83 13.38 -15.22 3.59
N ILE A 84 12.82 -14.85 2.44
CA ILE A 84 13.21 -15.45 1.16
C ILE A 84 14.52 -14.84 0.64
N TRP A 85 14.62 -13.51 0.61
CA TRP A 85 15.76 -12.79 0.03
C TRP A 85 17.11 -13.15 0.68
N PRO A 86 17.24 -13.28 2.01
CA PRO A 86 18.52 -13.68 2.63
C PRO A 86 18.95 -15.13 2.34
N MET A 87 18.05 -15.96 1.80
CA MET A 87 18.30 -17.36 1.48
C MET A 87 18.66 -17.58 0.00
N LEU A 88 18.54 -16.55 -0.84
CA LEU A 88 18.92 -16.54 -2.27
C LEU A 88 20.37 -16.05 -2.42
#